data_AF-A0AA39NY14-F1
#
_entry.id   AF-A0AA39NY14-F1
#
_cell.length_a   1.000
_cell.length_b   1.000
_cell.length_c   1.000
_cell.angle_alpha   90.00
_cell.angle_beta   90.00
_cell.angle_gamma   90.00
#
_symmetry.space_group_name_H-M   'P 1'
#
loop_
_entity.id
_entity.type
_entity.pdbx_description
1 polymer ?
#
loop_
_entity_poly.entity_id
_entity_poly.type
_entity_poly.pdbx_seq_one_letter_code
_entity_poly.pdbx_strand_id
1 'polypeptide(L)'
;MSRRGLVSPEERRVQATDKVSTLVQFRAIDYGMERCEIHVRFPIITTTAASSGRPFLLSVNRLESRIPINTKKLSYANKPALVSTIAQIHVDPAKAKDEIHWWQRFDCPWDESFTFELACFDAERLGDGAEDCRVEWWQNREGEDPRSAIYVRQRSTV
;
A
#
# COMPACT_ATOMS: atom_id res chain seq x y z
N MET A 1 -5.70 -14.37 16.43
CA MET A 1 -5.88 -13.00 16.98
C MET A 1 -4.59 -12.23 16.80
N SER A 2 -4.60 -11.11 16.07
CA SER A 2 -3.43 -10.21 16.06
C SER A 2 -3.36 -9.54 17.44
N ARG A 3 -2.16 -9.44 18.02
CA ARG A 3 -2.02 -9.06 19.42
C ARG A 3 -2.42 -7.60 19.72
N ARG A 4 -2.64 -6.72 18.72
CA ARG A 4 -2.81 -5.25 18.92
C ARG A 4 -3.64 -4.51 17.85
N GLY A 5 -4.64 -5.14 17.21
CA GLY A 5 -5.50 -4.45 16.22
C GLY A 5 -4.77 -4.05 14.92
N LEU A 6 -3.65 -4.70 14.64
CA LEU A 6 -2.93 -4.62 13.37
C LEU A 6 -3.41 -5.75 12.47
N VAL A 7 -3.95 -5.42 11.30
CA VAL A 7 -4.20 -6.39 10.24
C VAL A 7 -3.02 -6.29 9.28
N SER A 8 -1.97 -7.09 9.53
CA SER A 8 -0.86 -7.25 8.59
C SER A 8 -1.17 -8.43 7.67
N PRO A 9 -0.96 -8.31 6.35
CA PRO A 9 -0.91 -9.46 5.46
C PRO A 9 0.14 -10.47 5.93
N GLU A 10 -0.01 -11.72 5.50
CA GLU A 10 1.02 -12.77 5.60
C GLU A 10 2.35 -12.27 5.01
N GLU A 11 3.48 -12.93 5.33
CA GLU A 11 4.83 -12.64 4.78
C GLU A 11 4.84 -12.75 3.25
N ARG A 12 4.35 -11.70 2.59
CA ARG A 12 4.11 -11.64 1.16
C ARG A 12 4.95 -10.53 0.57
N ARG A 13 5.39 -10.74 -0.66
CA ARG A 13 6.10 -9.72 -1.43
C ARG A 13 5.12 -8.64 -1.86
N VAL A 14 5.48 -7.40 -1.61
CA VAL A 14 4.84 -6.20 -2.17
C VAL A 14 5.73 -5.67 -3.27
N GLN A 15 5.13 -5.41 -4.44
CA GLN A 15 5.85 -4.94 -5.62
C GLN A 15 4.97 -3.96 -6.39
N ALA A 16 5.53 -2.81 -6.74
CA ALA A 16 4.95 -1.94 -7.76
C ALA A 16 6.02 -1.55 -8.77
N THR A 17 5.70 -1.71 -10.05
CA THR A 17 6.49 -1.27 -11.20
C THR A 17 5.59 -0.58 -12.21
N ASP A 18 6.14 -0.16 -13.34
CA ASP A 18 5.42 0.23 -14.56
C ASP A 18 4.28 -0.73 -14.99
N LYS A 19 4.51 -2.04 -14.85
CA LYS A 19 3.63 -3.12 -15.34
C LYS A 19 3.00 -3.97 -14.25
N VAL A 20 3.36 -3.71 -12.99
CA VAL A 20 2.91 -4.51 -11.84
C VAL A 20 2.36 -3.57 -10.78
N SER A 21 1.14 -3.83 -10.32
CA SER A 21 0.59 -3.21 -9.11
C SER A 21 0.29 -4.26 -8.05
N THR A 22 0.36 -3.87 -6.78
CA THR A 22 -0.01 -4.75 -5.67
C THR A 22 -1.37 -4.34 -5.12
N LEU A 23 -2.30 -5.29 -5.09
CA LEU A 23 -3.58 -5.13 -4.41
C LEU A 23 -3.50 -5.70 -3.00
N VAL A 24 -3.96 -4.93 -2.02
CA VAL A 24 -4.09 -5.35 -0.63
C VAL A 24 -5.52 -5.18 -0.18
N GLN A 25 -6.04 -6.18 0.52
CA GLN A 25 -7.40 -6.17 1.04
C GLN A 25 -7.38 -6.40 2.55
N PHE A 26 -8.07 -5.53 3.28
CA PHE A 26 -8.21 -5.58 4.73
C PHE A 26 -9.68 -5.76 5.08
N ARG A 27 -9.98 -6.46 6.18
CA ARG A 27 -11.33 -6.52 6.76
C ARG A 27 -11.26 -5.90 8.15
N ALA A 28 -12.15 -4.96 8.44
CA ALA A 28 -12.28 -4.38 9.78
C ALA A 28 -13.06 -5.38 10.65
N ILE A 29 -12.42 -5.95 11.67
CA ILE A 29 -13.03 -7.03 12.49
C ILE A 29 -13.28 -6.56 13.93
N ASP A 30 -12.51 -5.58 14.41
CA ASP A 30 -12.61 -5.10 15.78
C ASP A 30 -13.78 -4.10 15.92
N TYR A 31 -14.82 -4.52 16.67
CA TYR A 31 -15.96 -3.68 17.01
C TYR A 31 -15.53 -2.49 17.88
N GLY A 32 -16.13 -1.31 17.66
CA GLY A 32 -15.77 -0.07 18.37
C GLY A 32 -14.44 0.54 17.95
N MET A 33 -13.81 0.02 16.88
CA MET A 33 -12.52 0.48 16.35
C MET A 33 -12.66 0.98 14.89
N GLU A 34 -13.67 1.81 14.64
CA GLU A 34 -14.11 2.21 13.29
C GLU A 34 -13.34 3.40 12.69
N ARG A 35 -12.28 3.84 13.36
CA ARG A 35 -11.31 4.80 12.81
C ARG A 35 -10.05 4.06 12.38
N CYS A 36 -9.81 3.95 11.08
CA CYS A 36 -8.65 3.24 10.55
C CYS A 36 -7.57 4.19 10.06
N GLU A 37 -6.33 3.73 10.13
CA GLU A 37 -5.14 4.36 9.55
C GLU A 37 -4.50 3.37 8.57
N ILE A 38 -4.44 3.70 7.28
CA ILE A 38 -3.61 2.95 6.32
C ILE A 38 -2.18 3.47 6.43
N HIS A 39 -1.23 2.55 6.54
CA HIS A 39 0.19 2.85 6.57
C HIS A 39 0.89 2.15 5.41
N VAL A 40 1.79 2.88 4.74
CA VAL A 40 2.72 2.36 3.75
C VAL A 40 4.12 2.74 4.22
N ARG A 41 4.92 1.73 4.55
CA ARG A 41 6.26 1.92 5.11
C ARG A 41 7.25 0.99 4.40
N PHE A 42 8.32 1.56 3.87
CA PHE A 42 9.38 0.79 3.23
C PHE A 42 10.73 1.54 3.24
N PRO A 43 11.87 0.84 3.30
CA PRO A 43 13.20 1.44 3.19
C PRO A 43 13.44 1.97 1.78
N ILE A 44 14.12 3.11 1.63
CA ILE A 44 14.37 3.66 0.29
C ILE A 44 15.28 2.77 -0.56
N ILE A 45 16.17 2.01 0.08
CA ILE A 45 17.08 1.06 -0.58
C ILE A 45 16.33 -0.02 -1.38
N THR A 46 15.04 -0.23 -1.10
CA THR A 46 14.20 -1.19 -1.82
C THR A 46 13.53 -0.59 -3.06
N THR A 47 14.00 0.58 -3.49
CA THR A 47 13.46 1.33 -4.63
C THR A 47 14.53 1.64 -5.66
N THR A 48 14.12 1.80 -6.91
CA THR A 48 15.00 2.28 -7.99
C THR A 48 15.50 3.70 -7.74
N ALA A 49 14.77 4.54 -7.01
CA ALA A 49 15.22 5.89 -6.63
C ALA A 49 16.55 5.87 -5.86
N ALA A 50 16.80 4.84 -5.05
CA ALA A 50 18.08 4.72 -4.34
C ALA A 50 19.26 4.44 -5.29
N SER A 51 19.03 3.68 -6.37
CA SER A 51 20.07 3.37 -7.35
C SER A 51 20.21 4.41 -8.46
N SER A 52 19.11 5.00 -8.93
CA SER A 52 19.11 5.96 -10.05
C SER A 52 19.29 7.40 -9.57
N GLY A 53 19.07 7.67 -8.27
CA GLY A 53 19.05 9.02 -7.72
C GLY A 53 17.85 9.87 -8.18
N ARG A 54 16.93 9.30 -8.96
CA ARG A 54 15.77 10.02 -9.52
C ARG A 54 14.53 9.80 -8.66
N PRO A 55 13.80 10.86 -8.30
CA PRO A 55 12.56 10.72 -7.56
C PRO A 55 11.44 10.19 -8.46
N PHE A 56 10.47 9.50 -7.84
CA PHE A 56 9.24 9.06 -8.50
C PHE A 56 8.04 9.16 -7.56
N LEU A 57 6.84 8.98 -8.13
CA LEU A 57 5.58 9.01 -7.41
C LEU A 57 4.96 7.62 -7.34
N LEU A 58 4.59 7.17 -6.15
CA LEU A 58 3.72 6.02 -5.93
C LEU A 58 2.30 6.49 -5.66
N SER A 59 1.32 5.80 -6.22
CA SER A 59 -0.08 6.02 -5.94
C SER A 59 -0.61 4.95 -4.97
N VAL A 60 -1.39 5.41 -4.00
CA VAL A 60 -2.23 4.56 -3.17
C VAL A 60 -3.68 4.81 -3.57
N ASN A 61 -4.29 3.81 -4.18
CA ASN A 61 -5.60 3.90 -4.81
C ASN A 61 -6.62 3.07 -4.04
N ARG A 62 -7.83 3.60 -3.88
CA ARG A 62 -8.99 2.88 -3.35
C ARG A 62 -9.69 2.14 -4.48
N LEU A 63 -9.98 0.85 -4.30
CA LEU A 63 -10.74 0.06 -5.28
C LEU A 63 -12.11 -0.38 -4.74
N GLU A 64 -13.08 -0.56 -5.64
CA GLU A 64 -14.44 -1.00 -5.31
C GLU A 64 -14.46 -2.52 -5.14
N SER A 65 -14.18 -2.99 -3.92
CA SER A 65 -14.21 -4.42 -3.61
C SER A 65 -14.58 -4.63 -2.14
N ARG A 66 -15.86 -4.93 -1.92
CA ARG A 66 -16.46 -5.24 -0.60
C ARG A 66 -16.46 -6.73 -0.27
N ILE A 67 -16.13 -7.58 -1.23
CA ILE A 67 -16.02 -9.03 -1.08
C ILE A 67 -14.58 -9.51 -1.27
N PRO A 68 -14.19 -10.63 -0.64
CA PRO A 68 -12.86 -11.19 -0.78
C PRO A 68 -12.44 -11.39 -2.24
N ILE A 69 -11.28 -10.87 -2.62
CA ILE A 69 -10.76 -10.99 -3.99
C ILE A 69 -10.33 -12.44 -4.25
N ASN A 70 -10.80 -13.01 -5.36
CA ASN A 70 -10.32 -14.32 -5.82
C ASN A 70 -8.96 -14.18 -6.52
N THR A 71 -7.89 -14.38 -5.76
CA THR A 71 -6.50 -14.25 -6.24
C THR A 71 -6.15 -15.21 -7.38
N LYS A 72 -6.87 -16.33 -7.55
CA LYS A 72 -6.62 -17.29 -8.64
C LYS A 72 -7.15 -16.84 -10.00
N LYS A 73 -8.12 -15.91 -9.99
CA LYS A 73 -8.74 -15.38 -11.21
C LYS A 73 -8.37 -13.93 -11.48
N LEU A 74 -7.70 -13.26 -10.55
CA LEU A 74 -7.33 -11.85 -10.65
C LEU A 74 -6.38 -11.61 -11.83
N SER A 75 -6.69 -10.58 -12.62
CA SER A 75 -5.95 -10.10 -13.78
C SER A 75 -6.25 -8.61 -13.99
N TYR A 76 -5.51 -7.93 -14.86
CA TYR A 76 -5.78 -6.53 -15.20
C TYR A 76 -7.21 -6.31 -15.74
N ALA A 77 -7.75 -7.28 -16.49
CA ALA A 77 -9.08 -7.19 -17.10
C ALA A 77 -10.23 -7.27 -16.09
N ASN A 78 -10.02 -7.91 -14.94
CA ASN A 78 -11.04 -8.07 -13.90
C ASN A 78 -10.61 -7.51 -12.54
N LYS A 79 -9.60 -6.63 -12.56
CA LYS A 79 -9.20 -5.85 -11.39
C LYS A 79 -10.39 -5.02 -10.92
N PRO A 80 -10.67 -4.95 -9.61
CA PRO A 80 -11.69 -4.05 -9.09
C PRO A 80 -11.49 -2.61 -9.58
N ALA A 81 -12.60 -1.92 -9.85
CA ALA A 81 -12.58 -0.58 -10.41
C ALA A 81 -11.96 0.44 -9.43
N LEU A 82 -11.24 1.42 -9.96
CA LEU A 82 -10.72 2.55 -9.19
C LEU A 82 -11.88 3.42 -8.68
N VAL A 83 -11.94 3.63 -7.37
CA VAL A 83 -12.89 4.55 -6.73
C VAL A 83 -12.28 5.93 -6.58
N SER A 84 -11.06 6.00 -6.03
CA SER A 84 -10.36 7.26 -5.78
C SER A 84 -8.87 7.04 -5.53
N THR A 85 -8.05 8.06 -5.81
CA THR A 85 -6.65 8.08 -5.36
C THR A 85 -6.58 8.72 -3.98
N ILE A 86 -6.09 7.96 -3.01
CA ILE A 86 -5.98 8.41 -1.61
C ILE A 86 -4.71 9.25 -1.44
N ALA A 87 -3.61 8.82 -2.07
CA ALA A 87 -2.36 9.54 -1.98
C ALA A 87 -1.42 9.32 -3.16
N GLN A 88 -0.53 10.30 -3.31
CA GLN A 88 0.66 10.24 -4.14
C GLN A 88 1.87 10.39 -3.21
N ILE A 89 2.60 9.30 -2.99
CA ILE A 89 3.78 9.25 -2.14
C ILE A 89 4.99 9.62 -3.01
N HIS A 90 5.63 10.74 -2.66
CA HIS A 90 6.86 11.18 -3.32
C HIS A 90 8.07 10.44 -2.75
N VAL A 91 8.66 9.56 -3.55
CA VAL A 91 9.86 8.81 -3.20
C VAL A 91 11.05 9.61 -3.72
N ASP A 92 11.73 10.32 -2.82
CA ASP A 92 12.83 11.23 -3.15
C ASP A 92 14.09 10.83 -2.37
N PRO A 93 15.15 10.38 -3.06
CA PRO A 93 16.38 9.92 -2.41
C PRO A 93 17.17 11.03 -1.72
N ALA A 94 16.97 12.29 -2.10
CA ALA A 94 17.64 13.42 -1.44
C ALA A 94 16.96 13.84 -0.12
N LYS A 95 15.66 13.50 0.05
CA LYS A 95 14.87 13.89 1.23
C LYS A 95 14.62 12.74 2.19
N ALA A 96 14.54 11.52 1.69
CA ALA A 96 14.32 10.36 2.53
C ALA A 96 15.59 10.07 3.33
N LYS A 97 15.45 10.03 4.66
CA LYS A 97 16.61 9.81 5.54
C LYS A 97 17.08 8.36 5.59
N ASP A 98 16.23 7.41 5.18
CA ASP A 98 16.51 5.96 4.99
C ASP A 98 15.20 5.20 4.68
N GLU A 99 14.07 5.77 5.08
CA GLU A 99 12.75 5.13 5.05
C GLU A 99 11.68 6.11 4.60
N ILE A 100 10.70 5.58 3.86
CA ILE A 100 9.46 6.27 3.55
C ILE A 100 8.38 5.71 4.48
N HIS A 101 7.74 6.58 5.24
CA HIS A 101 6.56 6.25 6.05
C HIS A 101 5.44 7.22 5.75
N TRP A 102 4.43 6.74 5.04
CA TRP A 102 3.22 7.49 4.74
C TRP A 102 2.01 6.84 5.40
N TRP A 103 1.05 7.65 5.84
CA TRP A 103 -0.20 7.15 6.39
C TRP A 103 -1.36 8.14 6.24
N GLN A 104 -2.58 7.61 6.26
CA GLN A 104 -3.80 8.42 6.25
C GLN A 104 -4.96 7.74 6.97
N ARG A 105 -5.84 8.57 7.56
CA ARG A 105 -7.08 8.13 8.21
C ARG A 105 -8.23 7.94 7.24
N PHE A 106 -9.05 6.95 7.53
CA PHE A 106 -10.33 6.71 6.87
C PHE A 106 -11.31 6.03 7.83
N ASP A 107 -12.60 6.18 7.54
CA ASP A 107 -13.65 5.49 8.30
C ASP A 107 -13.72 4.02 7.85
N CYS A 108 -13.76 3.11 8.82
CA CYS A 108 -13.82 1.68 8.57
C CYS A 108 -14.91 1.01 9.41
N PRO A 109 -16.16 1.02 8.94
CA PRO A 109 -17.26 0.31 9.59
C PRO A 109 -16.92 -1.14 9.91
N TRP A 110 -17.45 -1.62 11.02
CA TRP A 110 -17.27 -3.01 11.42
C TRP A 110 -17.75 -3.97 10.33
N ASP A 111 -16.97 -5.02 10.12
CA ASP A 111 -17.17 -6.09 9.14
C ASP A 111 -17.07 -5.68 7.66
N GLU A 112 -16.62 -4.46 7.37
CA GLU A 112 -16.40 -4.02 6.00
C GLU A 112 -15.01 -4.43 5.48
N SER A 113 -14.93 -4.69 4.17
CA SER A 113 -13.69 -4.97 3.45
C SER A 113 -13.22 -3.76 2.65
N PHE A 114 -11.92 -3.54 2.69
CA PHE A 114 -11.23 -2.36 2.20
C PHE A 114 -10.11 -2.81 1.27
N THR A 115 -10.23 -2.51 -0.02
CA THR A 115 -9.22 -2.85 -1.02
C THR A 115 -8.47 -1.61 -1.45
N PHE A 116 -7.14 -1.71 -1.41
CA PHE A 116 -6.23 -0.68 -1.89
C PHE A 116 -5.29 -1.26 -2.94
N GLU A 117 -4.83 -0.40 -3.83
CA GLU A 117 -3.79 -0.69 -4.80
C GLU A 117 -2.61 0.23 -4.56
N LEU A 118 -1.41 -0.36 -4.54
CA LEU A 118 -0.15 0.35 -4.65
C LEU A 118 0.35 0.20 -6.08
N ALA A 119 0.51 1.31 -6.79
CA ALA A 119 0.97 1.35 -8.17
C ALA A 119 1.90 2.54 -8.41
N CYS A 120 2.78 2.43 -9.40
CA CYS A 120 3.51 3.59 -9.92
C CYS A 120 2.53 4.63 -10.48
N PHE A 121 2.71 5.90 -10.12
CA PHE A 121 1.85 6.97 -10.60
C PHE A 121 2.29 7.39 -12.01
N ASP A 122 1.42 7.10 -12.98
CA ASP A 122 1.46 7.55 -14.37
C ASP A 122 2.80 7.38 -15.11
N ALA A 123 3.16 6.12 -15.38
CA ALA A 123 4.24 5.76 -16.30
C ALA A 123 3.90 6.03 -17.79
N GLU A 124 2.64 6.36 -18.12
CA GLU A 124 2.21 6.64 -19.51
C GLU A 124 2.37 8.13 -19.90
N ARG A 125 2.31 9.06 -18.94
CA ARG A 125 2.57 10.51 -19.18
C ARG A 125 4.04 10.92 -19.05
N LEU A 126 4.89 10.08 -18.47
CA LEU A 126 6.34 10.29 -18.42
C LEU A 126 6.98 9.69 -19.68
N GLY A 127 6.88 10.42 -20.80
CA GLY A 127 7.38 9.98 -22.10
C GLY A 127 8.80 9.41 -22.05
N ASP A 128 9.00 8.26 -22.71
CA ASP A 128 10.26 7.54 -23.02
C ASP A 128 11.36 7.47 -21.92
N GLY A 129 11.02 7.75 -20.67
CA GLY A 129 11.95 7.77 -19.53
C GLY A 129 11.41 7.11 -18.26
N ALA A 130 10.22 6.50 -18.32
CA ALA A 130 9.54 5.87 -17.18
C ALA A 130 10.05 4.46 -16.81
N GLU A 131 11.27 4.09 -17.19
CA GLU A 131 11.87 2.80 -16.80
C GLU A 131 12.29 2.72 -15.32
N ASP A 132 12.06 3.79 -14.54
CA ASP A 132 12.67 3.98 -13.22
C ASP A 132 11.70 3.95 -12.04
N CYS A 133 10.42 3.62 -12.21
CA CYS A 133 9.52 3.43 -11.08
C CYS A 133 9.44 1.95 -10.67
N ARG A 134 10.14 1.61 -9.58
CA ARG A 134 10.05 0.30 -8.96
C ARG A 134 10.25 0.40 -7.46
N VAL A 135 9.38 -0.28 -6.73
CA VAL A 135 9.47 -0.50 -5.29
C VAL A 135 9.16 -1.96 -5.02
N GLU A 136 9.99 -2.64 -4.22
CA GLU A 136 9.78 -4.05 -3.90
C GLU A 136 10.27 -4.40 -2.51
N TRP A 137 9.42 -4.93 -1.65
CA TRP A 137 9.82 -5.40 -0.33
C TRP A 137 9.04 -6.63 0.11
N TRP A 138 9.57 -7.34 1.09
CA TRP A 138 8.84 -8.39 1.79
C TRP A 138 8.18 -7.81 3.04
N GLN A 139 6.91 -8.13 3.25
CA GLN A 139 6.22 -7.71 4.47
C GLN A 139 6.88 -8.37 5.68
N ASN A 140 7.45 -7.55 6.56
CA ASN A 140 8.02 -8.03 7.81
C ASN A 140 7.00 -7.84 8.93
N ARG A 141 6.48 -8.96 9.46
CA ARG A 141 5.52 -8.98 10.57
C ARG A 141 6.21 -8.87 11.94
N GLU A 142 7.53 -8.96 12.00
CA GLU A 142 8.27 -8.92 13.25
C GLU A 142 8.26 -7.51 13.88
N GLY A 143 7.93 -7.46 15.17
CA GLY A 143 7.94 -6.24 15.97
C GLY A 143 6.59 -5.55 16.12
N GLU A 144 6.55 -4.56 17.01
CA GLU A 144 5.38 -3.71 17.27
C GLU A 144 5.16 -2.65 16.18
N ASP A 145 6.20 -2.35 15.42
CA ASP A 145 6.21 -1.33 14.38
C ASP A 145 6.96 -1.87 13.14
N PRO A 146 6.24 -2.47 12.18
CA PRO A 146 6.85 -3.16 11.06
C PRO A 146 7.49 -2.15 10.11
N ARG A 147 8.81 -2.25 9.91
CA ARG A 147 9.61 -1.30 9.10
C ARG A 147 9.36 -1.39 7.59
N SER A 148 8.91 -2.55 7.12
CA SER A 148 8.65 -2.81 5.69
C SER A 148 7.29 -3.48 5.57
N ALA A 149 6.22 -2.69 5.48
CA ALA A 149 4.86 -3.21 5.46
C ALA A 149 3.84 -2.22 4.88
N ILE A 150 2.75 -2.77 4.38
CA ILE A 150 1.51 -2.06 4.10
C ILE A 150 0.42 -2.66 4.98
N TYR A 151 -0.13 -1.86 5.89
CA TYR A 151 -1.03 -2.36 6.93
C TYR A 151 -2.09 -1.34 7.29
N VAL A 152 -3.18 -1.84 7.88
CA VAL A 152 -4.21 -1.00 8.50
C VAL A 152 -4.12 -1.14 10.01
N ARG A 153 -4.14 0.01 10.69
CA ARG A 153 -4.26 0.12 12.14
C ARG A 153 -5.65 0.61 12.49
N GLN A 154 -6.40 -0.20 13.23
CA GLN A 154 -7.71 0.20 13.76
C GLN A 154 -7.53 1.02 15.06
N ARG A 155 -8.37 2.02 15.27
CA ARG A 155 -8.38 2.91 16.46
C ARG A 155 -9.79 3.01 17.03
N SER A 156 -9.86 3.12 18.35
CA SER A 156 -11.10 3.33 19.09
C SER A 156 -11.84 4.56 18.57
N THR A 157 -13.16 4.44 18.43
CA THR A 157 -14.06 5.58 18.19
C THR A 157 -14.40 6.35 19.46
N VAL A 158 -14.15 5.74 20.64
CA VAL A 158 -14.30 6.31 21.98
C VAL A 158 -12.99 6.88 22.48
#